data_AF-A0A7C1WA50-F1
#
_entry.id   AF-A0A7C1WA50-F1
#
_cell.length_a   1.000
_cell.length_b   1.000
_cell.length_c   1.000
_cell.angle_alpha   90.00
_cell.angle_beta   90.00
_cell.angle_gamma   90.00
#
_symmetry.space_group_name_H-M   'P 1'
#
loop_
_entity.id
_entity.type
_entity.pdbx_description
1 polymer ?
#
loop_
_entity_poly.entity_id
_entity_poly.type
_entity_poly.pdbx_seq_one_letter_code
_entity_poly.pdbx_strand_id
1 'polypeptide(L)'
;MIFLVSFLLLPQTISSIPLDNAMSFSTMVIPDDNPYFGIIGASIACSYKNNNWILKPLLVVDDTLTLQQKNFLDAIETSEPLLVLGKNIHTSLPKIEILGSPAEVSLKTTSLLYKKSDSVIILPYSSYKLSMIAAPLASYLGIPLLIYDDNDIEIQHILSNLSVSNVYIIGDISPDIPFNIEQVHLYTIEDIQEAILDVIHERFNGINYLVLANPLDVIPPAVSNTTRFSKEYSIKDVEVTLLGRSIVYGDKELNLPISIPDGALHVRIYVNVTKSNGIMNTFFEPIIYSKLFDSNSRIAAYAPSFALDVGRTLLDTLIVDDPGVYNLSISAYHGF
;
A
#
# COMPACT_ATOMS: atom_id res chain seq x y z
N MET A 1 9.13 0.35 12.88
CA MET A 1 7.71 -0.04 12.86
C MET A 1 7.11 0.58 11.62
N ILE A 2 7.05 -0.16 10.52
CA ILE A 2 6.62 0.36 9.22
C ILE A 2 5.13 0.06 9.09
N PHE A 3 4.29 1.07 9.29
CA PHE A 3 2.87 0.95 8.97
C PHE A 3 2.70 1.20 7.48
N LEU A 4 2.45 0.12 6.74
CA LEU A 4 1.95 0.19 5.38
C LEU A 4 0.46 0.57 5.46
N VAL A 5 0.14 1.84 5.28
CA VAL A 5 -1.24 2.28 5.05
C VAL A 5 -1.58 1.88 3.61
N SER A 6 -2.06 0.65 3.45
CA SER A 6 -2.52 0.13 2.16
C SER A 6 -3.83 0.78 1.76
N PHE A 7 -3.77 1.86 0.98
CA PHE A 7 -4.84 2.27 0.08
C PHE A 7 -4.50 1.76 -1.33
N LEU A 8 -5.07 0.62 -1.73
CA LEU A 8 -4.97 0.07 -3.09
C LEU A 8 -6.32 -0.58 -3.46
N LEU A 9 -6.85 -0.57 -4.68
CA LEU A 9 -6.97 0.37 -5.80
C LEU A 9 -7.73 -0.44 -6.89
N LEU A 10 -8.64 0.17 -7.66
CA LEU A 10 -9.03 -0.38 -8.97
C LEU A 10 -8.03 0.09 -10.04
N PRO A 11 -7.73 -0.72 -11.06
CA PRO A 11 -6.83 -0.34 -12.14
C PRO A 11 -7.56 0.59 -13.10
N GLN A 12 -7.41 1.90 -12.91
CA GLN A 12 -7.62 2.87 -13.99
C GLN A 12 -6.43 3.83 -14.04
N THR A 13 -6.06 4.20 -15.25
CA THR A 13 -4.94 5.05 -15.62
C THR A 13 -4.73 6.20 -14.64
N ILE A 14 -3.50 6.29 -14.11
CA ILE A 14 -3.00 7.43 -13.33
C ILE A 14 -2.94 8.63 -14.27
N SER A 15 -4.06 9.31 -14.48
CA SER A 15 -4.06 10.64 -15.06
C SER A 15 -3.76 11.61 -13.93
N SER A 16 -2.65 12.34 -14.02
CA SER A 16 -2.36 13.46 -13.14
C SER A 16 -3.45 14.52 -13.32
N ILE A 17 -4.40 14.57 -12.39
CA ILE A 17 -5.33 15.68 -12.30
C ILE A 17 -4.55 16.83 -11.64
N PRO A 18 -4.48 18.02 -12.27
CA PRO A 18 -3.82 19.16 -11.67
C PRO A 18 -4.47 19.45 -10.33
N LEU A 19 -3.64 19.50 -9.30
CA LEU A 19 -4.03 20.04 -8.02
C LEU A 19 -4.40 21.51 -8.26
N ASP A 20 -5.63 21.93 -7.95
CA ASP A 20 -5.98 23.36 -7.77
C ASP A 20 -5.29 23.94 -6.51
N ASN A 21 -4.01 23.61 -6.31
CA ASN A 21 -3.16 24.07 -5.23
C ASN A 21 -2.21 25.15 -5.72
N ALA A 22 -1.66 25.92 -4.78
CA ALA A 22 -0.58 26.85 -5.07
C ALA A 22 0.69 26.15 -5.61
N MET A 23 0.82 24.83 -5.44
CA MET A 23 2.00 24.04 -5.79
C MET A 23 1.62 22.60 -6.17
N SER A 24 2.26 22.07 -7.21
CA SER A 24 2.12 20.68 -7.66
C SER A 24 3.38 19.86 -7.36
N PHE A 25 3.21 18.58 -7.06
CA PHE A 25 4.31 17.64 -6.76
C PHE A 25 3.97 16.24 -7.28
N SER A 26 5.02 15.48 -7.63
CA SER A 26 4.86 14.16 -8.26
C SER A 26 4.76 13.00 -7.27
N THR A 27 5.60 13.01 -6.24
CA THR A 27 5.74 11.94 -5.26
C THR A 27 6.06 12.55 -3.90
N MET A 28 5.49 11.94 -2.88
CA MET A 28 5.79 12.27 -1.50
C MET A 28 6.89 11.39 -0.94
N VAL A 29 7.81 11.97 -0.18
CA VAL A 29 8.87 11.25 0.51
C VAL A 29 8.87 11.63 1.98
N ILE A 30 8.88 10.63 2.85
CA ILE A 30 8.88 10.79 4.30
C ILE A 30 9.99 9.95 4.94
N PRO A 31 10.53 10.37 6.09
CA PRO A 31 11.48 9.58 6.85
C PRO A 31 10.76 8.44 7.60
N ASP A 32 11.50 7.39 7.97
CA ASP A 32 10.99 6.25 8.74
C ASP A 32 11.16 6.40 10.27
N ASP A 33 11.68 7.54 10.73
CA ASP A 33 12.03 7.81 12.12
C ASP A 33 10.85 8.26 13.00
N ASN A 34 9.82 8.89 12.42
CA ASN A 34 8.63 9.34 13.13
C ASN A 34 7.35 8.99 12.35
N PRO A 35 6.45 8.17 12.92
CA PRO A 35 5.29 7.66 12.20
C PRO A 35 4.23 8.74 11.89
N TYR A 36 4.29 9.92 12.51
CA TYR A 36 3.39 11.03 12.18
C TYR A 36 3.64 11.62 10.81
N PHE A 37 4.85 11.50 10.25
CA PHE A 37 5.08 11.88 8.86
C PHE A 37 4.29 10.98 7.90
N GLY A 38 4.07 9.72 8.28
CA GLY A 38 3.15 8.80 7.58
C GLY A 38 1.71 9.30 7.59
N ILE A 39 1.22 9.77 8.74
CA ILE A 39 -0.13 10.32 8.89
C ILE A 39 -0.30 11.58 8.03
N ILE A 40 0.59 12.56 8.18
CA ILE A 40 0.55 13.81 7.41
C ILE A 40 0.64 13.48 5.93
N GLY A 41 1.62 12.64 5.56
CA GLY A 41 1.89 12.36 4.18
C GLY A 41 0.78 11.59 3.46
N ALA A 42 0.22 10.57 4.11
CA ALA A 42 -0.89 9.80 3.56
C ALA A 42 -2.11 10.68 3.30
N SER A 43 -2.42 11.62 4.21
CA SER A 43 -3.56 12.53 4.05
C SER A 43 -3.45 13.46 2.84
N ILE A 44 -2.23 13.79 2.43
CA ILE A 44 -1.95 14.64 1.27
C ILE A 44 -1.86 13.82 -0.01
N ALA A 45 -1.12 12.70 0.06
CA ALA A 45 -0.86 11.83 -1.08
C ALA A 45 -2.11 11.07 -1.55
N CYS A 46 -3.06 10.81 -0.64
CA CYS A 46 -4.36 10.21 -0.92
C CYS A 46 -5.46 11.11 -0.34
N SER A 47 -6.13 11.88 -1.19
CA SER A 47 -7.20 12.79 -0.76
C SER A 47 -8.30 12.93 -1.80
N TYR A 48 -9.49 13.36 -1.38
CA TYR A 48 -10.59 13.73 -2.27
C TYR A 48 -10.69 15.25 -2.38
N LYS A 49 -10.78 15.77 -3.60
CA LYS A 49 -11.00 17.20 -3.88
C LYS A 49 -11.96 17.35 -5.05
N ASN A 50 -13.04 18.10 -4.86
CA ASN A 50 -14.05 18.37 -5.89
C ASN A 50 -14.58 17.09 -6.59
N ASN A 51 -14.88 16.05 -5.81
CA ASN A 51 -15.28 14.71 -6.28
C ASN A 51 -14.24 13.93 -7.10
N ASN A 52 -13.04 14.48 -7.25
CA ASN A 52 -11.89 13.76 -7.79
C ASN A 52 -11.04 13.24 -6.65
N TRP A 53 -10.42 12.10 -6.89
CA TRP A 53 -9.43 11.52 -6.02
C TRP A 53 -8.05 11.94 -6.50
N ILE A 54 -7.21 12.32 -5.56
CA ILE A 54 -5.80 12.64 -5.75
C ILE A 54 -5.05 11.45 -5.18
N LEU A 55 -4.27 10.80 -6.03
CA LEU A 55 -3.39 9.73 -5.63
C LEU A 55 -1.97 10.02 -6.14
N LYS A 56 -1.04 10.13 -5.21
CA LYS A 56 0.39 10.31 -5.46
C LYS A 56 1.16 9.22 -4.70
N PRO A 57 2.28 8.71 -5.25
CA PRO A 57 3.10 7.76 -4.52
C PRO A 57 3.63 8.38 -3.22
N LEU A 58 3.71 7.57 -2.16
CA LEU A 58 4.34 7.93 -0.90
C LEU A 58 5.46 6.93 -0.63
N LEU A 59 6.70 7.43 -0.58
CA LEU A 59 7.89 6.65 -0.31
C LEU A 59 8.37 6.90 1.11
N VAL A 60 8.58 5.81 1.84
CA VAL A 60 9.25 5.83 3.13
C VAL A 60 10.74 5.61 2.91
N VAL A 61 11.56 6.52 3.40
CA VAL A 61 13.02 6.53 3.22
C VAL A 61 13.67 6.67 4.58
N ASP A 62 14.85 6.09 4.77
CA ASP A 62 15.68 6.38 5.92
C ASP A 62 16.45 7.69 5.64
N ASP A 63 17.73 7.62 5.26
CA ASP A 63 18.53 8.79 4.88
C ASP A 63 18.72 8.96 3.36
N THR A 64 18.72 7.85 2.63
CA THR A 64 19.05 7.81 1.20
C THR A 64 18.14 6.87 0.44
N LEU A 65 17.85 7.24 -0.81
CA LEU A 65 17.03 6.40 -1.69
C LEU A 65 17.76 5.11 -2.05
N THR A 66 17.08 3.97 -1.85
CA THR A 66 17.56 2.66 -2.31
C THR A 66 17.57 2.59 -3.84
N LEU A 67 18.28 1.60 -4.41
CA LEU A 67 18.28 1.39 -5.86
C LEU A 67 16.86 1.14 -6.40
N GLN A 68 16.05 0.38 -5.66
CA GLN A 68 14.66 0.08 -6.03
C GLN A 68 13.81 1.35 -6.03
N GLN A 69 13.97 2.22 -5.02
CA GLN A 69 13.25 3.49 -4.96
C GLN A 69 13.67 4.45 -6.08
N LYS A 70 14.95 4.49 -6.44
CA LYS A 70 15.44 5.26 -7.59
C LYS A 70 14.84 4.75 -8.90
N ASN A 71 14.90 3.45 -9.14
CA ASN A 71 14.32 2.82 -10.33
C ASN A 71 12.81 3.09 -10.42
N PHE A 72 12.10 3.07 -9.29
CA PHE A 72 10.69 3.45 -9.24
C PHE A 72 10.46 4.90 -9.65
N LEU A 73 11.23 5.84 -9.07
CA LEU A 73 11.13 7.27 -9.40
C LEU A 73 11.47 7.56 -10.86
N ASP A 74 12.47 6.87 -11.42
CA ASP A 74 12.83 6.98 -12.84
C ASP A 74 11.71 6.45 -13.75
N ALA A 75 11.03 5.37 -13.35
CA ALA A 75 9.96 4.75 -14.13
C ALA A 75 8.67 5.59 -14.18
N ILE A 76 8.44 6.47 -13.21
CA ILE A 76 7.24 7.33 -13.16
C ILE A 76 7.42 8.69 -13.83
N GLU A 77 8.57 8.93 -14.52
CA GLU A 77 8.91 10.15 -15.30
C GLU A 77 8.27 11.45 -14.77
N THR A 78 8.82 11.98 -13.67
CA THR A 78 8.18 13.12 -13.01
C THR A 78 8.66 14.47 -13.56
N SER A 79 7.78 15.23 -14.21
CA SER A 79 8.01 16.65 -14.54
C SER A 79 7.89 17.57 -13.32
N GLU A 80 7.30 17.08 -12.23
CA GLU A 80 7.08 17.81 -10.99
C GLU A 80 8.07 17.37 -9.89
N PRO A 81 8.44 18.26 -8.96
CA PRO A 81 9.38 17.93 -7.90
C PRO A 81 8.79 16.94 -6.88
N LEU A 82 9.69 16.28 -6.15
CA LEU A 82 9.36 15.51 -4.95
C LEU A 82 8.94 16.45 -3.82
N LEU A 83 7.93 16.07 -3.04
CA LEU A 83 7.60 16.74 -1.78
C LEU A 83 8.17 15.92 -0.62
N VAL A 84 9.18 16.46 0.04
CA VAL A 84 9.94 15.79 1.10
C VAL A 84 9.56 16.39 2.45
N LEU A 85 9.11 15.56 3.39
CA LEU A 85 8.66 15.99 4.71
C LEU A 85 9.63 15.56 5.81
N GLY A 86 9.76 16.36 6.88
CA GLY A 86 10.50 16.01 8.10
C GLY A 86 12.02 16.17 7.98
N LYS A 87 12.64 15.41 7.08
CA LYS A 87 14.11 15.30 6.97
C LYS A 87 14.59 15.44 5.52
N ASN A 88 15.79 16.00 5.35
CA ASN A 88 16.42 16.12 4.03
C ASN A 88 16.81 14.73 3.52
N ILE A 89 16.54 14.48 2.24
CA ILE A 89 16.98 13.26 1.54
C ILE A 89 18.11 13.61 0.55
N HIS A 90 19.17 12.82 0.54
CA HIS A 90 20.26 13.04 -0.42
C HIS A 90 19.88 12.51 -1.82
N THR A 91 19.44 13.42 -2.70
CA THR A 91 19.08 13.11 -4.10
C THR A 91 19.38 14.29 -5.02
N SER A 92 19.65 14.00 -6.29
CA SER A 92 19.79 14.99 -7.37
C SER A 92 18.46 15.36 -8.03
N LEU A 93 17.37 14.67 -7.68
CA LEU A 93 16.04 14.96 -8.21
C LEU A 93 15.51 16.30 -7.68
N PRO A 94 14.75 17.07 -8.48
CA PRO A 94 14.08 18.27 -8.00
C PRO A 94 13.19 17.96 -6.80
N LYS A 95 13.31 18.74 -5.73
CA LYS A 95 12.60 18.51 -4.48
C LYS A 95 12.20 19.81 -3.79
N ILE A 96 11.12 19.73 -3.05
CA ILE A 96 10.59 20.76 -2.16
C ILE A 96 10.60 20.16 -0.77
N GLU A 97 11.32 20.80 0.15
CA GLU A 97 11.57 20.24 1.46
C GLU A 97 10.82 21.04 2.53
N ILE A 98 10.07 20.32 3.35
CA ILE A 98 9.40 20.86 4.54
C ILE A 98 9.98 20.12 5.74
N LEU A 99 10.98 20.73 6.35
CA LEU A 99 11.74 20.15 7.45
C LEU A 99 11.19 20.61 8.79
N GLY A 100 11.32 19.77 9.82
CA GLY A 100 10.91 20.08 11.19
C GLY A 100 10.26 18.92 11.91
N SER A 101 9.70 19.21 13.08
CA SER A 101 8.86 18.25 13.82
C SER A 101 7.54 17.99 13.07
N PRO A 102 6.81 16.91 13.39
CA PRO A 102 5.49 16.66 12.80
C PRO A 102 4.50 17.83 12.94
N ALA A 103 4.50 18.51 14.09
CA ALA A 103 3.73 19.73 14.33
C ALA A 103 4.10 20.82 13.31
N GLU A 104 5.38 21.19 13.23
CA GLU A 104 5.85 22.21 12.29
C GLU A 104 5.58 21.84 10.82
N VAL A 105 5.83 20.58 10.46
CA VAL A 105 5.65 20.08 9.10
C VAL A 105 4.17 20.13 8.71
N SER A 106 3.25 19.74 9.60
CA SER A 106 1.81 19.80 9.31
C SER A 106 1.34 21.23 9.02
N LEU A 107 1.81 22.21 9.80
CA LEU A 107 1.50 23.64 9.64
C LEU A 107 2.09 24.22 8.34
N LYS A 108 3.38 23.97 8.08
CA LYS A 108 4.08 24.45 6.88
C LYS A 108 3.49 23.83 5.61
N THR A 109 3.19 22.54 5.64
CA THR A 109 2.57 21.84 4.50
C THR A 109 1.17 22.36 4.23
N THR A 110 0.40 22.62 5.29
CA THR A 110 -0.92 23.23 5.16
C THR A 110 -0.85 24.61 4.50
N SER A 111 0.05 25.48 4.96
CA SER A 111 0.26 26.82 4.38
C SER A 111 0.68 26.77 2.91
N LEU A 112 1.45 25.74 2.53
CA LEU A 112 1.97 25.57 1.18
C LEU A 112 0.91 25.07 0.19
N LEU A 113 0.09 24.11 0.63
CA LEU A 113 -0.83 23.38 -0.24
C LEU A 113 -2.23 24.01 -0.29
N TYR A 114 -2.66 24.66 0.78
CA TYR A 114 -4.01 25.20 0.91
C TYR A 114 -4.00 26.73 0.92
N LYS A 115 -4.81 27.32 0.03
CA LYS A 115 -5.06 28.78 0.02
C LYS A 115 -6.27 29.17 0.88
N LYS A 116 -7.23 28.26 0.99
CA LYS A 116 -8.46 28.40 1.77
C LYS A 116 -8.91 27.00 2.17
N SER A 117 -9.52 26.86 3.34
CA SER A 117 -10.27 25.67 3.73
C SER A 117 -11.35 26.05 4.74
N ASP A 118 -12.58 25.59 4.52
CA ASP A 118 -13.69 25.88 5.45
C ASP A 118 -13.61 24.99 6.72
N SER A 119 -12.88 23.87 6.64
CA SER A 119 -12.66 22.95 7.77
C SER A 119 -11.22 22.48 7.88
N VAL A 120 -10.80 22.11 9.09
CA VAL A 120 -9.48 21.53 9.42
C VAL A 120 -9.68 20.42 10.45
N ILE A 121 -8.81 19.41 10.45
CA ILE A 121 -8.73 18.41 11.52
C ILE A 121 -7.42 18.59 12.31
N ILE A 122 -7.52 18.59 13.63
CA ILE A 122 -6.40 18.70 14.56
C ILE A 122 -6.24 17.36 15.28
N LEU A 123 -5.07 16.75 15.11
CA LEU A 123 -4.73 15.44 15.67
C LEU A 123 -3.74 15.58 16.84
N PRO A 124 -3.90 14.78 17.91
CA PRO A 124 -3.02 14.83 19.07
C PRO A 124 -1.67 14.20 18.76
N TYR A 125 -0.55 14.88 19.03
CA TYR A 125 0.77 14.24 18.99
C TYR A 125 0.96 13.21 20.13
N SER A 126 0.26 13.41 21.24
CA SER A 126 0.27 12.54 22.42
C SER A 126 -0.37 11.15 22.19
N SER A 127 -1.17 10.97 21.14
CA SER A 127 -1.87 9.70 20.86
C SER A 127 -1.83 9.30 19.40
N TYR A 128 -0.78 8.54 19.04
CA TYR A 128 -0.62 8.04 17.67
C TYR A 128 -1.80 7.18 17.22
N LYS A 129 -2.38 6.39 18.14
CA LYS A 129 -3.51 5.51 17.83
C LYS A 129 -4.74 6.31 17.36
N LEU A 130 -5.13 7.34 18.10
CA LEU A 130 -6.29 8.17 17.73
C LEU A 130 -6.01 8.93 16.44
N SER A 131 -4.82 9.52 16.32
CA SER A 131 -4.37 10.24 15.13
C SER A 131 -4.38 9.37 13.88
N MET A 132 -3.89 8.13 13.98
CA MET A 132 -3.85 7.17 12.87
C MET A 132 -5.26 6.77 12.42
N ILE A 133 -6.18 6.53 13.35
CA ILE A 133 -7.56 6.13 13.04
C ILE A 133 -8.34 7.31 12.44
N ALA A 134 -8.08 8.55 12.89
CA ALA A 134 -8.77 9.74 12.40
C ALA A 134 -8.22 10.32 11.09
N ALA A 135 -6.95 10.05 10.75
CA ALA A 135 -6.30 10.58 9.55
C ALA A 135 -7.09 10.40 8.24
N PRO A 136 -7.76 9.26 7.97
CA PRO A 136 -8.59 9.08 6.77
C PRO A 136 -9.72 10.10 6.64
N LEU A 137 -10.24 10.65 7.76
CA LEU A 137 -11.27 11.68 7.74
C LEU A 137 -10.78 12.94 6.99
N ALA A 138 -9.51 13.30 7.17
CA ALA A 138 -8.87 14.39 6.42
C ALA A 138 -8.91 14.14 4.92
N SER A 139 -8.54 12.92 4.50
CA SER A 139 -8.53 12.48 3.12
C SER A 139 -9.92 12.49 2.48
N TYR A 140 -10.93 11.94 3.17
CA TYR A 140 -12.30 11.87 2.65
C TYR A 140 -12.95 13.24 2.52
N LEU A 141 -12.71 14.14 3.49
CA LEU A 141 -13.24 15.49 3.47
C LEU A 141 -12.43 16.44 2.58
N GLY A 142 -11.19 16.09 2.26
CA GLY A 142 -10.29 16.95 1.47
C GLY A 142 -9.80 18.16 2.26
N ILE A 143 -9.62 18.01 3.58
CA ILE A 143 -9.30 19.10 4.51
C ILE A 143 -7.86 19.01 5.02
N PRO A 144 -7.23 20.13 5.40
CA PRO A 144 -5.93 20.13 6.04
C PRO A 144 -5.92 19.37 7.37
N LEU A 145 -4.80 18.70 7.63
CA LEU A 145 -4.52 17.96 8.86
C LEU A 145 -3.38 18.66 9.61
N LEU A 146 -3.63 19.04 10.85
CA LEU A 146 -2.67 19.66 11.76
C LEU A 146 -2.34 18.71 12.91
N ILE A 147 -1.09 18.73 13.35
CA ILE A 147 -0.66 18.02 14.56
C ILE A 147 -0.57 19.02 15.72
N TYR A 148 -1.21 18.68 16.83
CA TYR A 148 -1.18 19.41 18.08
C TYR A 148 -0.10 18.87 19.01
N ASP A 149 0.84 19.75 19.37
CA ASP A 149 1.94 19.51 20.30
C ASP A 149 2.22 20.83 21.05
N ASP A 150 1.20 21.34 21.76
CA ASP A 150 1.22 22.61 22.50
C ASP A 150 1.57 23.85 21.65
N ASN A 151 1.17 23.83 20.38
CA ASN A 151 1.45 24.83 19.33
C ASN A 151 0.22 25.70 19.00
N ASP A 152 -0.46 26.19 20.04
CA ASP A 152 -1.72 26.94 19.93
C ASP A 152 -1.62 28.17 19.01
N ILE A 153 -0.57 28.97 19.17
CA ILE A 153 -0.39 30.23 18.44
C ILE A 153 -0.27 29.96 16.94
N GLU A 154 0.50 28.94 16.56
CA GLU A 154 0.71 28.56 15.17
C GLU A 154 -0.56 28.01 14.54
N ILE A 155 -1.33 27.20 15.28
CA ILE A 155 -2.63 26.69 14.83
C ILE A 155 -3.59 27.84 14.60
N GLN A 156 -3.73 28.79 15.54
CA GLN A 156 -4.59 29.96 15.37
C GLN A 156 -4.24 30.77 14.11
N HIS A 157 -2.95 30.94 13.83
CA HIS A 157 -2.49 31.62 12.63
C HIS A 157 -2.91 30.88 11.35
N ILE A 158 -2.80 29.55 11.32
CA ILE A 158 -3.28 28.73 10.18
C ILE A 158 -4.80 28.86 10.01
N LEU A 159 -5.58 28.73 11.09
CA LEU A 159 -7.05 28.81 11.04
C LEU A 159 -7.51 30.17 10.49
N SER A 160 -6.87 31.26 10.92
CA SER A 160 -7.13 32.61 10.43
C SER A 160 -6.78 32.74 8.94
N ASN A 161 -5.57 32.30 8.54
CA ASN A 161 -5.10 32.40 7.15
C ASN A 161 -5.98 31.63 6.16
N LEU A 162 -6.49 30.46 6.56
CA LEU A 162 -7.34 29.63 5.70
C LEU A 162 -8.82 30.02 5.74
N SER A 163 -9.21 30.97 6.62
CA SER A 163 -10.61 31.36 6.86
C SER A 163 -11.49 30.18 7.29
N VAL A 164 -10.97 29.38 8.22
CA VAL A 164 -11.65 28.18 8.73
C VAL A 164 -12.89 28.57 9.54
N SER A 165 -13.99 27.85 9.34
CA SER A 165 -15.23 28.02 10.10
C SER A 165 -15.56 26.85 11.02
N ASN A 166 -14.98 25.67 10.78
CA ASN A 166 -15.21 24.46 11.56
C ASN A 166 -13.91 23.67 11.78
N VAL A 167 -13.72 23.08 12.96
CA VAL A 167 -12.54 22.28 13.29
C VAL A 167 -12.96 20.97 13.94
N TYR A 168 -12.41 19.87 13.44
CA TYR A 168 -12.47 18.56 14.10
C TYR A 168 -11.30 18.44 15.07
N ILE A 169 -11.58 18.18 16.34
CA ILE A 169 -10.58 18.02 17.41
C ILE A 169 -10.62 16.57 17.87
N ILE A 170 -9.48 15.88 17.76
CA ILE A 170 -9.38 14.45 18.02
C ILE A 170 -8.75 14.19 19.40
N GLY A 171 -9.41 13.36 20.19
CA GLY A 171 -8.95 12.98 21.52
C GLY A 171 -9.05 14.09 22.56
N ASP A 172 -8.42 13.86 23.71
CA ASP A 172 -8.45 14.78 24.86
C ASP A 172 -7.33 15.83 24.77
N ILE A 173 -7.38 16.64 23.71
CA ILE A 173 -6.54 17.83 23.55
C ILE A 173 -7.41 19.08 23.62
N SER A 174 -6.81 20.19 24.03
CA SER A 174 -7.52 21.45 24.20
C SER A 174 -6.78 22.60 23.52
N PRO A 175 -6.65 22.58 22.18
CA PRO A 175 -6.08 23.70 21.46
C PRO A 175 -6.91 24.97 21.71
N ASP A 176 -6.25 26.13 21.82
CA ASP A 176 -6.93 27.42 21.96
C ASP A 176 -7.53 27.85 20.61
N ILE A 177 -8.79 27.50 20.39
CA ILE A 177 -9.52 27.78 19.15
C ILE A 177 -10.36 29.07 19.29
N PRO A 178 -10.30 29.99 18.33
CA PRO A 178 -11.13 31.19 18.31
C PRO A 178 -12.62 30.88 18.47
N PHE A 179 -13.33 31.66 19.30
CA PHE A 179 -14.74 31.43 19.67
C PHE A 179 -15.72 31.43 18.49
N ASN A 180 -15.34 32.01 17.36
CA ASN A 180 -16.17 32.11 16.16
C ASN A 180 -16.04 30.89 15.23
N ILE A 181 -15.27 29.88 15.62
CA ILE A 181 -15.05 28.64 14.87
C ILE A 181 -15.82 27.52 15.59
N GLU A 182 -16.63 26.78 14.83
CA GLU A 182 -17.33 25.59 15.32
C GLU A 182 -16.32 24.48 15.64
N GLN A 183 -16.53 23.76 16.75
CA GLN A 183 -15.64 22.71 17.21
C GLN A 183 -16.40 21.39 17.32
N VAL A 184 -15.99 20.40 16.53
CA VAL A 184 -16.48 19.03 16.59
C VAL A 184 -15.45 18.17 17.32
N HIS A 185 -15.79 17.73 18.52
CA HIS A 185 -14.89 16.91 19.34
C HIS A 185 -15.18 15.41 19.14
N LEU A 186 -14.13 14.64 18.83
CA LEU A 186 -14.19 13.18 18.70
C LEU A 186 -13.19 12.57 19.69
N TYR A 187 -13.67 12.21 20.87
CA TYR A 187 -12.81 11.85 22.00
C TYR A 187 -12.30 10.40 21.92
N THR A 188 -13.15 9.50 21.44
CA THR A 188 -12.92 8.05 21.48
C THR A 188 -12.72 7.45 20.09
N ILE A 189 -12.28 6.18 20.05
CA ILE A 189 -12.13 5.45 18.78
C ILE A 189 -13.48 5.29 18.11
N GLU A 190 -14.50 4.99 18.91
CA GLU A 190 -15.88 4.82 18.48
C GLU A 190 -16.41 6.10 17.83
N ASP A 191 -16.22 7.27 18.46
CA ASP A 191 -16.61 8.56 17.90
C ASP A 191 -15.97 8.82 16.53
N ILE A 192 -14.67 8.51 16.41
CA ILE A 192 -13.93 8.68 15.15
C ILE A 192 -14.45 7.73 14.08
N GLN A 193 -14.70 6.47 14.44
CA GLN A 193 -15.19 5.46 13.49
C GLN A 193 -16.58 5.80 12.97
N GLU A 194 -17.50 6.20 13.84
CA GLU A 194 -18.84 6.65 13.43
C GLU A 194 -18.75 7.87 12.51
N ALA A 195 -17.92 8.87 12.84
CA ALA A 195 -17.71 10.04 11.98
C ALA A 195 -17.16 9.66 10.59
N ILE A 196 -16.24 8.70 10.51
CA ILE A 196 -15.73 8.20 9.23
C ILE A 196 -16.83 7.48 8.45
N LEU A 197 -17.61 6.63 9.11
CA LEU A 197 -18.71 5.91 8.48
C LEU A 197 -19.78 6.86 7.95
N ASP A 198 -20.13 7.90 8.71
CA ASP A 198 -21.08 8.94 8.28
C ASP A 198 -20.60 9.64 7.02
N VAL A 199 -19.33 10.07 6.98
CA VAL A 199 -18.75 10.69 5.79
C VAL A 199 -18.73 9.74 4.60
N ILE A 200 -18.43 8.46 4.82
CA ILE A 200 -18.44 7.45 3.75
C ILE A 200 -19.85 7.22 3.24
N HIS A 201 -20.85 7.13 4.12
CA HIS A 201 -22.24 6.96 3.74
C HIS A 201 -22.76 8.15 2.95
N GLU A 202 -22.46 9.38 3.39
CA GLU A 202 -22.88 10.61 2.72
C GLU A 202 -22.22 10.75 1.34
N ARG A 203 -20.91 10.47 1.22
CA ARG A 203 -20.17 10.67 -0.03
C ARG A 203 -20.27 9.52 -1.02
N PHE A 204 -20.26 8.28 -0.54
CA PHE A 204 -20.09 7.08 -1.37
C PHE A 204 -21.28 6.14 -1.33
N ASN A 205 -22.34 6.48 -0.56
CA ASN A 205 -23.52 5.64 -0.39
C ASN A 205 -23.21 4.26 0.24
N GLY A 206 -22.12 4.18 1.01
CA GLY A 206 -21.68 3.01 1.78
C GLY A 206 -20.36 2.38 1.34
N ILE A 207 -19.96 1.31 2.05
CA ILE A 207 -18.75 0.52 1.79
C ILE A 207 -19.16 -0.73 1.01
N ASN A 208 -18.61 -0.95 -0.18
CA ASN A 208 -18.93 -2.09 -1.04
C ASN A 208 -17.79 -3.12 -1.19
N TYR A 209 -16.76 -3.04 -0.34
CA TYR A 209 -15.62 -3.96 -0.40
C TYR A 209 -15.02 -4.20 0.99
N LEU A 210 -14.30 -5.32 1.12
CA LEU A 210 -13.54 -5.70 2.30
C LEU A 210 -12.06 -5.79 1.93
N VAL A 211 -11.20 -5.10 2.67
CA VAL A 211 -9.74 -5.17 2.48
C VAL A 211 -9.16 -6.09 3.54
N LEU A 212 -8.40 -7.08 3.11
CA LEU A 212 -7.54 -7.91 3.97
C LEU A 212 -6.10 -7.51 3.70
N ALA A 213 -5.47 -6.82 4.65
CA ALA A 213 -4.02 -6.62 4.62
C ALA A 213 -3.33 -7.93 4.99
N ASN A 214 -2.20 -8.25 4.35
CA ASN A 214 -1.47 -9.48 4.62
C ASN A 214 -0.99 -9.50 6.08
N PRO A 215 -1.39 -10.47 6.92
CA PRO A 215 -0.96 -10.54 8.32
C PRO A 215 0.56 -10.58 8.51
N LEU A 216 1.32 -10.97 7.46
CA LEU A 216 2.79 -10.94 7.46
C LEU A 216 3.39 -9.53 7.49
N ASP A 217 2.60 -8.48 7.19
CA ASP A 217 3.05 -7.08 7.15
C ASP A 217 3.19 -6.44 8.56
N VAL A 218 2.79 -7.14 9.62
CA VAL A 218 2.81 -6.60 10.99
C VAL A 218 4.00 -7.16 11.79
N ILE A 219 3.90 -8.41 12.24
CA ILE A 219 4.95 -9.19 12.89
C ILE A 219 4.61 -10.66 12.59
N PRO A 220 5.43 -11.40 11.83
CA PRO A 220 5.14 -12.81 11.58
C PRO A 220 5.17 -13.58 12.92
N PRO A 221 4.19 -14.47 13.17
CA PRO A 221 4.15 -15.24 14.42
C PRO A 221 5.44 -16.04 14.59
N ALA A 222 5.87 -16.24 15.84
CA ALA A 222 7.06 -17.03 16.14
C ALA A 222 6.86 -18.46 15.61
N VAL A 223 7.70 -18.86 14.66
CA VAL A 223 7.64 -20.19 14.04
C VAL A 223 8.23 -21.20 15.02
N SER A 224 7.38 -22.04 15.60
CA SER A 224 7.81 -23.09 16.55
C SER A 224 8.56 -24.22 15.85
N ASN A 225 8.18 -24.55 14.61
CA ASN A 225 8.82 -25.60 13.82
C ASN A 225 8.66 -25.34 12.32
N THR A 226 9.64 -25.75 11.51
CA THR A 226 9.58 -25.69 10.05
C THR A 226 9.93 -27.05 9.46
N THR A 227 9.04 -27.59 8.64
CA THR A 227 9.30 -28.82 7.90
C THR A 227 9.60 -28.49 6.44
N ARG A 228 10.64 -29.09 5.87
CA ARG A 228 11.04 -28.87 4.47
C ARG A 228 11.15 -30.19 3.73
N PHE A 229 10.62 -30.21 2.52
CA PHE A 229 10.73 -31.32 1.59
C PHE A 229 11.12 -30.79 0.21
N SER A 230 11.90 -31.56 -0.53
CA SER A 230 12.27 -31.27 -1.91
C SER A 230 12.13 -32.52 -2.75
N LYS A 231 11.58 -32.36 -3.95
CA LYS A 231 11.39 -33.43 -4.94
C LYS A 231 11.56 -32.88 -6.34
N GLU A 232 12.07 -33.71 -7.23
CA GLU A 232 12.22 -33.39 -8.65
C GLU A 232 11.22 -34.19 -9.48
N TYR A 233 10.64 -33.55 -10.49
CA TYR A 233 9.67 -34.13 -11.40
C TYR A 233 10.01 -33.76 -12.84
N SER A 234 9.66 -34.62 -13.80
CA SER A 234 9.79 -34.29 -15.22
C SER A 234 8.41 -34.04 -15.84
N ILE A 235 8.24 -32.88 -16.46
CA ILE A 235 7.08 -32.57 -17.31
C ILE A 235 7.51 -32.81 -18.76
N LYS A 236 6.66 -33.51 -19.52
CA LYS A 236 6.83 -33.67 -20.97
C LYS A 236 5.59 -33.10 -21.64
N ASP A 237 5.77 -32.02 -22.38
CA ASP A 237 4.74 -31.42 -23.22
C ASP A 237 5.36 -31.17 -24.60
N VAL A 238 4.92 -31.93 -25.60
CA VAL A 238 5.37 -31.81 -26.98
C VAL A 238 4.16 -31.50 -27.84
N GLU A 239 4.11 -30.28 -28.37
CA GLU A 239 3.10 -29.88 -29.35
C GLU A 239 3.73 -29.81 -30.74
N VAL A 240 3.17 -30.57 -31.69
CA VAL A 240 3.57 -30.57 -33.10
C VAL A 240 2.41 -30.09 -33.95
N THR A 241 2.58 -28.95 -34.61
CA THR A 241 1.57 -28.39 -35.51
C THR A 241 1.88 -28.77 -36.96
N LEU A 242 1.00 -29.57 -37.57
CA LEU A 242 1.07 -29.96 -38.98
C LEU A 242 -0.20 -29.49 -39.69
N LEU A 243 -0.05 -28.65 -40.71
CA LEU A 243 -1.15 -28.17 -41.57
C LEU A 243 -2.36 -27.63 -40.77
N GLY A 244 -2.08 -26.85 -39.72
CA GLY A 244 -3.11 -26.23 -38.88
C GLY A 244 -3.76 -27.15 -37.84
N ARG A 245 -3.25 -28.38 -37.66
CA ARG A 245 -3.66 -29.30 -36.60
C ARG A 245 -2.51 -29.51 -35.61
N SER A 246 -2.78 -29.26 -34.33
CA SER A 246 -1.84 -29.56 -33.24
C SER A 246 -2.00 -31.01 -32.77
N ILE A 247 -0.90 -31.73 -32.69
CA ILE A 247 -0.78 -33.03 -32.02
C ILE A 247 0.00 -32.78 -30.73
N VAL A 248 -0.65 -32.98 -29.59
CA VAL A 248 -0.05 -32.81 -28.25
C VAL A 248 0.29 -34.19 -27.69
N TYR A 249 1.51 -34.34 -27.16
CA TYR A 249 1.96 -35.54 -26.48
C TYR A 249 2.53 -35.22 -25.10
N GLY A 250 1.97 -35.87 -24.08
CA GLY A 250 2.32 -35.69 -22.67
C GLY A 250 1.33 -34.81 -21.91
N ASP A 251 1.70 -34.46 -20.67
CA ASP A 251 0.84 -33.72 -19.74
C ASP A 251 1.36 -32.29 -19.60
N LYS A 252 0.53 -31.30 -19.94
CA LYS A 252 0.86 -29.87 -19.82
C LYS A 252 1.00 -29.40 -18.36
N GLU A 253 0.43 -30.16 -17.43
CA GLU A 253 0.30 -29.77 -16.04
C GLU A 253 0.59 -30.96 -15.12
N LEU A 254 1.51 -30.75 -14.18
CA LEU A 254 1.86 -31.69 -13.13
C LEU A 254 1.02 -31.39 -11.89
N ASN A 255 0.23 -32.38 -11.47
CA ASN A 255 -0.59 -32.31 -10.27
C ASN A 255 0.05 -33.13 -9.15
N LEU A 256 0.34 -32.50 -8.02
CA LEU A 256 1.03 -33.08 -6.88
C LEU A 256 0.19 -32.92 -5.61
N PRO A 257 -0.21 -34.03 -4.95
CA PRO A 257 -0.82 -33.93 -3.64
C PRO A 257 0.23 -33.50 -2.60
N ILE A 258 -0.10 -32.50 -1.79
CA ILE A 258 0.69 -31.98 -0.68
C ILE A 258 -0.12 -32.12 0.60
N SER A 259 0.42 -32.85 1.57
CA SER A 259 -0.22 -32.96 2.90
C SER A 259 0.18 -31.78 3.77
N ILE A 260 -0.81 -31.01 4.20
CA ILE A 260 -0.66 -29.92 5.17
C ILE A 260 -1.05 -30.45 6.55
N PRO A 261 -0.14 -30.44 7.54
CA PRO A 261 -0.43 -30.95 8.89
C PRO A 261 -1.27 -29.95 9.71
N ASP A 262 -1.96 -30.46 10.72
CA ASP A 262 -2.67 -29.65 11.71
C ASP A 262 -1.75 -28.59 12.35
N GLY A 263 -2.28 -27.39 12.56
CA GLY A 263 -1.54 -26.26 13.11
C GLY A 263 -0.55 -25.60 12.14
N ALA A 264 -0.50 -26.00 10.87
CA ALA A 264 0.23 -25.26 9.85
C ALA A 264 -0.44 -23.91 9.58
N LEU A 265 0.29 -22.83 9.80
CA LEU A 265 -0.21 -21.46 9.55
C LEU A 265 0.27 -20.90 8.20
N HIS A 266 1.37 -21.45 7.68
CA HIS A 266 2.10 -20.88 6.56
C HIS A 266 2.69 -21.96 5.68
N VAL A 267 2.54 -21.78 4.36
CA VAL A 267 3.11 -22.67 3.36
C VAL A 267 3.85 -21.87 2.32
N ARG A 268 5.08 -22.33 2.04
CA ARG A 268 5.96 -21.79 1.02
C ARG A 268 6.41 -22.90 0.10
N ILE A 269 6.13 -22.75 -1.19
CA ILE A 269 6.50 -23.70 -2.23
C ILE A 269 7.38 -22.98 -3.24
N TYR A 270 8.61 -23.46 -3.37
CA TYR A 270 9.57 -22.98 -4.36
C TYR A 270 9.65 -23.97 -5.51
N VAL A 271 9.47 -23.48 -6.74
CA VAL A 271 9.55 -24.28 -7.96
C VAL A 271 10.60 -23.67 -8.87
N ASN A 272 11.49 -24.51 -9.38
CA ASN A 272 12.60 -24.11 -10.25
C ASN A 272 12.80 -25.14 -11.37
N VAL A 273 12.94 -24.69 -12.61
CA VAL A 273 13.34 -25.57 -13.71
C VAL A 273 14.86 -25.74 -13.67
N THR A 274 15.32 -26.94 -13.32
CA THR A 274 16.76 -27.27 -13.28
C THR A 274 17.31 -27.72 -14.64
N LYS A 275 16.45 -28.30 -15.48
CA LYS A 275 16.79 -28.76 -16.83
C LYS A 275 15.57 -28.72 -17.73
N SER A 276 15.76 -28.21 -18.94
CA SER A 276 14.76 -28.28 -20.00
C SER A 276 15.43 -28.79 -21.29
N ASN A 277 14.77 -29.69 -22.02
CA ASN A 277 15.24 -30.22 -23.29
C ASN A 277 14.20 -29.92 -24.40
N GLY A 278 14.38 -28.83 -25.13
CA GLY A 278 13.47 -28.37 -26.18
C GLY A 278 14.17 -27.45 -27.18
N ILE A 279 13.69 -27.44 -28.43
CA ILE A 279 14.27 -26.62 -29.53
C ILE A 279 14.16 -25.12 -29.21
N MET A 280 13.13 -24.71 -28.48
CA MET A 280 12.90 -23.32 -28.07
C MET A 280 13.74 -22.87 -26.86
N ASN A 281 14.38 -23.79 -26.13
CA ASN A 281 15.16 -23.47 -24.93
C ASN A 281 16.43 -22.66 -25.24
N THR A 282 16.83 -22.63 -26.51
CA THR A 282 17.96 -21.82 -26.97
C THR A 282 17.59 -20.35 -27.09
N PHE A 283 16.30 -20.01 -27.07
CA PHE A 283 15.79 -18.66 -27.31
C PHE A 283 14.97 -18.10 -26.14
N PHE A 284 14.27 -18.96 -25.38
CA PHE A 284 13.41 -18.54 -24.28
C PHE A 284 13.53 -19.48 -23.07
N GLU A 285 13.70 -18.89 -21.89
CA GLU A 285 13.58 -19.60 -20.62
C GLU A 285 12.10 -19.88 -20.30
N PRO A 286 11.77 -21.00 -19.62
CA PRO A 286 10.39 -21.40 -19.38
C PRO A 286 9.66 -20.47 -18.41
N ILE A 287 8.40 -20.17 -18.73
CA ILE A 287 7.46 -19.50 -17.83
C ILE A 287 6.75 -20.57 -17.01
N ILE A 288 6.89 -20.51 -15.68
CA ILE A 288 6.21 -21.42 -14.76
C ILE A 288 4.92 -20.77 -14.25
N TYR A 289 3.85 -21.54 -14.19
CA TYR A 289 2.64 -21.21 -13.43
C TYR A 289 2.43 -22.27 -12.35
N SER A 290 2.36 -21.82 -11.09
CA SER A 290 2.05 -22.69 -9.95
C SER A 290 0.73 -22.26 -9.31
N LYS A 291 -0.18 -23.22 -9.10
CA LYS A 291 -1.47 -23.04 -8.42
C LYS A 291 -1.59 -24.04 -7.30
N LEU A 292 -1.94 -23.59 -6.11
CA LEU A 292 -2.23 -24.46 -4.98
C LEU A 292 -3.73 -24.46 -4.74
N PHE A 293 -4.33 -25.65 -4.75
CA PHE A 293 -5.74 -25.86 -4.44
C PHE A 293 -5.89 -26.48 -3.05
N ASP A 294 -6.83 -25.95 -2.28
CA ASP A 294 -7.22 -26.51 -0.98
C ASP A 294 -7.97 -27.84 -1.12
N SER A 295 -8.31 -28.44 0.03
CA SER A 295 -9.09 -29.69 0.12
C SER A 295 -10.46 -29.62 -0.55
N ASN A 296 -11.00 -28.41 -0.75
CA ASN A 296 -12.28 -28.12 -1.38
C ASN A 296 -12.14 -27.67 -2.85
N SER A 297 -10.96 -27.84 -3.46
CA SER A 297 -10.65 -27.43 -4.83
C SER A 297 -10.74 -25.92 -5.09
N ARG A 298 -10.61 -25.09 -4.05
CA ARG A 298 -10.51 -23.62 -4.17
C ARG A 298 -9.05 -23.22 -4.30
N ILE A 299 -8.77 -22.13 -5.01
CA ILE A 299 -7.41 -21.62 -5.16
C ILE A 299 -6.98 -21.02 -3.83
N ALA A 300 -6.04 -21.67 -3.14
CA ALA A 300 -5.40 -21.17 -1.93
C ALA A 300 -4.26 -20.20 -2.25
N ALA A 301 -3.59 -20.40 -3.39
CA ALA A 301 -2.55 -19.50 -3.88
C ALA A 301 -2.21 -19.71 -5.34
N TYR A 302 -1.62 -18.69 -5.95
CA TYR A 302 -1.18 -18.69 -7.34
C TYR A 302 0.09 -17.85 -7.49
N ALA A 303 1.08 -18.38 -8.19
CA ALA A 303 2.33 -17.68 -8.46
C ALA A 303 2.84 -18.02 -9.87
N PRO A 304 2.97 -17.02 -10.76
CA PRO A 304 3.70 -17.17 -12.01
C PRO A 304 5.21 -16.88 -11.81
N SER A 305 6.06 -17.30 -12.75
CA SER A 305 7.51 -17.08 -12.65
C SER A 305 7.92 -15.62 -12.81
N PHE A 306 7.17 -14.82 -13.57
CA PHE A 306 7.43 -13.38 -13.69
C PHE A 306 7.26 -12.60 -12.37
N ALA A 307 6.73 -13.21 -11.32
CA ALA A 307 6.69 -12.62 -9.98
C ALA A 307 8.03 -12.72 -9.23
N LEU A 308 8.94 -13.60 -9.63
CA LEU A 308 10.25 -13.78 -8.97
C LEU A 308 11.41 -13.66 -9.96
N ASP A 309 11.48 -14.59 -10.92
CA ASP A 309 12.51 -14.64 -11.97
C ASP A 309 12.09 -15.64 -13.06
N VAL A 310 12.65 -15.56 -14.26
CA VAL A 310 12.28 -16.52 -15.33
C VAL A 310 12.76 -17.93 -14.94
N GLY A 311 11.94 -18.96 -15.21
CA GLY A 311 12.23 -20.35 -14.80
C GLY A 311 12.15 -20.62 -13.28
N ARG A 312 11.69 -19.66 -12.46
CA ARG A 312 11.55 -19.81 -10.99
C ARG A 312 10.25 -19.20 -10.50
N THR A 313 9.58 -19.82 -9.54
CA THR A 313 8.43 -19.21 -8.89
C THR A 313 8.35 -19.56 -7.41
N LEU A 314 7.79 -18.64 -6.64
CA LEU A 314 7.57 -18.78 -5.21
C LEU A 314 6.09 -18.59 -4.93
N LEU A 315 5.45 -19.65 -4.45
CA LEU A 315 4.11 -19.59 -3.89
C LEU A 315 4.24 -19.44 -2.38
N ASP A 316 3.70 -18.36 -1.84
CA ASP A 316 3.74 -18.01 -0.43
C ASP A 316 2.31 -17.66 0.01
N THR A 317 1.74 -18.43 0.95
CA THR A 317 0.35 -18.23 1.40
C THR A 317 0.12 -18.68 2.85
N LEU A 318 -0.91 -18.11 3.47
CA LEU A 318 -1.40 -18.50 4.78
C LEU A 318 -2.51 -19.54 4.63
N ILE A 319 -2.47 -20.59 5.45
CA ILE A 319 -3.42 -21.71 5.39
C ILE A 319 -4.13 -21.90 6.74
N VAL A 320 -4.40 -20.78 7.44
CA VAL A 320 -4.82 -20.68 8.84
C VAL A 320 -5.75 -21.82 9.27
N ASP A 321 -5.16 -22.85 9.91
CA ASP A 321 -5.84 -24.02 10.47
C ASP A 321 -6.77 -24.78 9.50
N ASP A 322 -6.39 -24.88 8.23
CA ASP A 322 -7.06 -25.73 7.24
C ASP A 322 -6.15 -26.91 6.81
N PRO A 323 -5.97 -27.91 7.68
CA PRO A 323 -5.16 -29.09 7.38
C PRO A 323 -5.84 -30.01 6.37
N GLY A 324 -5.03 -30.75 5.61
CA GLY A 324 -5.56 -31.71 4.64
C GLY A 324 -4.64 -31.95 3.46
N VAL A 325 -5.18 -32.59 2.42
CA VAL A 325 -4.46 -32.85 1.18
C VAL A 325 -4.79 -31.76 0.18
N TYR A 326 -3.81 -30.92 -0.07
CA TYR A 326 -3.83 -29.87 -1.07
C TYR A 326 -3.35 -30.44 -2.40
N ASN A 327 -3.74 -29.83 -3.52
CA ASN A 327 -3.23 -30.18 -4.83
C ASN A 327 -2.41 -29.02 -5.42
N LEU A 328 -1.11 -29.24 -5.59
CA LEU A 328 -0.23 -28.30 -6.28
C LEU A 328 -0.21 -28.64 -7.77
N SER A 329 -0.62 -27.68 -8.58
CA SER A 329 -0.65 -27.75 -10.02
C SER A 329 0.47 -26.89 -10.60
N ILE A 330 1.37 -27.48 -11.38
CA ILE A 330 2.53 -26.81 -11.98
C ILE A 330 2.47 -26.99 -13.50
N SER A 331 2.54 -25.90 -14.24
CA SER A 331 2.73 -25.92 -15.69
C SER A 331 3.92 -25.06 -16.08
N ALA A 332 4.61 -25.43 -17.17
CA ALA A 332 5.78 -24.73 -17.66
C ALA A 332 5.68 -24.59 -19.19
N TYR A 333 5.79 -23.36 -19.70
CA TYR A 333 5.62 -23.05 -21.11
C TYR A 333 6.90 -22.40 -21.68
N HIS A 334 7.22 -22.69 -22.93
CA HIS A 334 8.31 -22.04 -23.65
C HIS A 334 7.70 -21.16 -24.76
N GLY A 335 7.60 -19.85 -24.51
CA GLY A 335 6.97 -18.90 -25.44
C GLY A 335 5.44 -18.78 -25.28
N PHE A 336 4.85 -17.85 -26.05
CA PHE A 336 3.41 -17.60 -26.12
C PHE A 336 2.67 -18.60 -27.02
#